data_AF-A0A1F5ZQZ3-F1
#
_entry.id   AF-A0A1F5ZQZ3-F1
#
_cell.length_a   1.000
_cell.length_b   1.000
_cell.length_c   1.000
_cell.angle_alpha   90.00
_cell.angle_beta   90.00
_cell.angle_gamma   90.00
#
_symmetry.space_group_name_H-M   'P 1'
#
loop_
_entity.id
_entity.type
_entity.pdbx_description
1 polymer ?
#
loop_
_entity_poly.entity_id
_entity_poly.type
_entity_poly.pdbx_seq_one_letter_code
_entity_poly.pdbx_strand_id
1 'polypeptide(L)'
;MSDNNRPYFLWDYDLTEEDIRRILRGENRTDRIWILSRILESARFEDVWRYTTLSEVREMFPVLKLKQPIRQAWEHALHVWQ
;
A
#
# COMPACT_ATOMS: atom_id res chain seq x y z
N MET A 1 7.43 25.67 7.28
CA MET A 1 6.22 25.46 6.47
C MET A 1 6.26 24.02 6.02
N SER A 2 5.60 23.13 6.75
CA SER A 2 5.51 21.74 6.34
C SER A 2 4.42 21.68 5.28
N ASP A 3 4.81 21.69 4.00
CA ASP A 3 3.86 21.39 2.94
C ASP A 3 3.24 20.03 3.28
N ASN A 4 1.93 20.08 3.52
CA ASN A 4 1.13 18.96 3.97
C ASN A 4 1.02 17.97 2.80
N ASN A 5 2.08 17.20 2.56
CA ASN A 5 2.25 16.32 1.40
C ASN A 5 1.41 15.05 1.62
N ARG A 6 0.11 15.24 1.77
CA ARG A 6 -0.89 14.19 1.85
C ARG A 6 -0.90 13.46 0.50
N PRO A 7 -0.73 12.14 0.48
CA PRO A 7 -0.79 11.40 -0.77
C PRO A 7 -2.19 11.52 -1.38
N TYR A 8 -2.26 11.75 -2.69
CA TYR A 8 -3.53 11.92 -3.42
C TYR A 8 -4.49 10.73 -3.26
N PHE A 9 -3.95 9.53 -3.03
CA PHE A 9 -4.72 8.30 -2.88
C PHE A 9 -5.29 8.08 -1.47
N LEU A 10 -4.96 8.98 -0.52
CA LEU A 10 -5.36 8.90 0.88
C LEU A 10 -5.90 10.25 1.37
N TRP A 11 -6.75 10.88 0.56
CA TRP A 11 -7.32 12.20 0.84
C TRP A 11 -8.28 12.23 2.04
N ASP A 12 -8.83 11.08 2.41
CA ASP A 12 -9.80 10.86 3.48
C ASP A 12 -9.18 10.76 4.88
N TYR A 13 -7.85 10.68 4.97
CA TYR A 13 -7.11 10.65 6.23
C TYR A 13 -6.10 11.80 6.32
N ASP A 14 -5.85 12.28 7.52
CA ASP A 14 -4.80 13.26 7.78
C ASP A 14 -3.45 12.55 8.02
N LEU A 15 -2.95 11.90 6.97
CA LEU A 15 -1.67 11.19 6.98
C LEU A 15 -0.75 11.77 5.92
N THR A 16 0.49 12.04 6.30
CA THR A 16 1.56 12.45 5.39
C THR A 16 2.24 11.22 4.78
N GLU A 17 3.05 11.41 3.74
CA GLU A 17 3.89 10.31 3.25
C GLU A 17 4.84 9.74 4.32
N GLU A 18 5.33 10.57 5.24
CA GLU A 18 6.20 10.14 6.33
C GLU A 18 5.46 9.24 7.31
N ASP A 19 4.20 9.57 7.62
CA ASP A 19 3.34 8.72 8.45
C ASP A 19 3.11 7.35 7.81
N ILE A 20 2.86 7.31 6.50
CA ILE A 20 2.71 6.05 5.77
C ILE A 20 3.97 5.19 5.89
N ARG A 21 5.15 5.78 5.67
CA ARG A 21 6.43 5.06 5.80
C ARG A 21 6.65 4.57 7.23
N ARG A 22 6.28 5.38 8.23
CA ARG A 22 6.35 5.01 9.65
C ARG A 22 5.42 3.83 9.98
N ILE A 23 4.18 3.85 9.50
CA ILE A 23 3.22 2.75 9.70
C ILE A 23 3.73 1.47 9.04
N LEU A 24 4.23 1.55 7.81
CA LEU A 24 4.74 0.39 7.07
C LEU A 24 5.95 -0.28 7.74
N ARG A 25 6.79 0.51 8.43
CA ARG A 25 7.96 0.04 9.21
C ARG A 25 7.62 -0.35 10.65
N GLY A 26 6.40 -0.06 11.12
CA GLY A 26 5.98 -0.34 12.48
C GLY A 26 5.73 -1.82 12.76
N GLU A 27 5.61 -2.18 14.04
CA GLU A 27 5.35 -3.56 14.45
C GLU A 27 3.85 -3.93 14.39
N ASN A 28 2.95 -2.94 14.34
CA ASN A 28 1.53 -3.18 14.27
C ASN A 28 1.11 -3.75 12.90
N ARG A 29 0.94 -5.07 12.85
CA ARG A 29 0.56 -5.79 11.65
C ARG A 29 -0.79 -5.34 11.08
N THR A 30 -1.75 -4.97 11.92
CA THR A 30 -3.07 -4.52 11.47
C THR A 30 -2.96 -3.21 10.70
N ASP A 31 -2.19 -2.26 11.20
CA ASP A 31 -1.99 -0.96 10.55
C ASP A 31 -1.22 -1.12 9.24
N ARG A 32 -0.22 -2.00 9.21
CA ARG A 32 0.52 -2.37 7.98
C ARG A 32 -0.40 -2.96 6.91
N ILE A 33 -1.25 -3.93 7.28
CA ILE A 33 -2.23 -4.53 6.36
C ILE A 33 -3.18 -3.47 5.82
N TRP A 34 -3.68 -2.61 6.70
CA TRP A 34 -4.62 -1.56 6.33
C TRP A 34 -4.00 -0.58 5.34
N ILE A 35 -2.84 0.00 5.66
CA ILE A 35 -2.22 1.02 4.81
C ILE A 35 -1.74 0.43 3.48
N LEU A 36 -1.19 -0.79 3.49
CA LEU A 36 -0.78 -1.46 2.25
C LEU A 36 -1.99 -1.77 1.36
N SER A 37 -3.13 -2.15 1.96
CA SER A 37 -4.37 -2.33 1.19
C SER A 37 -4.81 -1.03 0.51
N ARG A 38 -4.72 0.12 1.22
CA ARG A 38 -5.03 1.44 0.64
C ARG A 38 -4.11 1.81 -0.51
N ILE A 39 -2.82 1.56 -0.38
CA ILE A 39 -1.83 1.82 -1.44
C ILE A 39 -2.16 0.98 -2.67
N LEU A 40 -2.36 -0.33 -2.53
CA LEU A 40 -2.63 -1.22 -3.67
C LEU A 40 -3.99 -0.97 -4.34
N GLU A 41 -4.98 -0.43 -3.62
CA GLU A 41 -6.31 -0.12 -4.15
C GLU A 41 -6.38 1.23 -4.87
N SER A 42 -5.60 2.22 -4.43
CA SER A 42 -5.86 3.62 -4.78
C SER A 42 -4.66 4.35 -5.40
N ALA A 43 -3.43 3.89 -5.16
CA ALA A 43 -2.26 4.51 -5.77
C ALA A 43 -2.12 4.09 -7.23
N ARG A 44 -1.55 4.97 -8.05
CA ARG A 44 -1.06 4.61 -9.39
C ARG A 44 -0.01 3.52 -9.24
N PHE A 45 -0.02 2.59 -10.19
CA PHE A 45 0.86 1.43 -10.16
C PHE A 45 2.35 1.79 -9.98
N GLU A 46 2.82 2.84 -10.66
CA GLU A 46 4.19 3.36 -10.56
C GLU A 46 4.55 3.91 -9.17
N ASP A 47 3.57 4.41 -8.42
CA ASP A 47 3.78 5.02 -7.10
C ASP A 47 3.77 3.99 -5.97
N VAL A 48 3.18 2.81 -6.18
CA VAL A 48 3.16 1.72 -5.18
C VAL A 48 4.57 1.40 -4.67
N TRP A 49 5.53 1.34 -5.59
CA TRP A 49 6.91 0.97 -5.31
C TRP A 49 7.70 2.04 -4.54
N ARG A 50 7.13 3.22 -4.30
CA ARG A 50 7.71 4.22 -3.41
C ARG A 50 7.54 3.87 -1.92
N TYR A 51 6.62 2.95 -1.61
CA TYR A 51 6.25 2.60 -0.24
C TYR A 51 6.62 1.15 0.13
N THR A 52 6.71 0.27 -0.86
CA THR A 52 6.92 -1.16 -0.63
C THR A 52 7.72 -1.79 -1.77
N THR A 53 8.18 -3.01 -1.57
CA THR A 53 8.85 -3.84 -2.57
C THR A 53 7.96 -4.98 -3.06
N LEU A 54 8.29 -5.55 -4.21
CA LEU A 54 7.59 -6.74 -4.72
C LEU A 54 7.61 -7.90 -3.70
N SER A 55 8.73 -8.10 -2.99
CA SER A 55 8.86 -9.16 -1.98
C SER A 55 7.91 -8.93 -0.80
N GLU A 56 7.85 -7.71 -0.28
CA GLU A 56 6.94 -7.36 0.82
C GLU A 56 5.47 -7.49 0.42
N VAL A 57 5.13 -7.06 -0.80
CA VAL A 57 3.77 -7.26 -1.33
C VAL A 57 3.45 -8.74 -1.38
N ARG A 58 4.32 -9.59 -1.92
CA ARG A 58 4.11 -11.05 -1.99
C ARG A 58 3.93 -11.68 -0.60
N GLU A 59 4.75 -11.28 0.37
CA GLU A 59 4.64 -11.77 1.75
C GLU A 59 3.30 -11.39 2.39
N MET A 60 2.86 -10.14 2.19
CA MET A 60 1.65 -9.61 2.81
C MET A 60 0.36 -9.92 2.04
N PHE A 61 0.44 -10.18 0.74
CA PHE A 61 -0.72 -10.35 -0.16
C PHE A 61 -1.79 -11.34 0.32
N PRO A 62 -1.42 -12.51 0.90
CA PRO A 62 -2.41 -13.47 1.40
C PRO A 62 -3.32 -12.90 2.49
N VAL A 63 -2.85 -11.92 3.28
CA VAL A 63 -3.59 -11.33 4.40
C VAL A 63 -4.19 -9.96 4.11
N LEU A 64 -3.94 -9.38 2.93
CA LEU A 64 -4.49 -8.08 2.57
C LEU A 64 -6.01 -8.11 2.40
N LYS A 65 -6.68 -7.03 2.77
CA LYS A 65 -8.13 -6.90 2.62
C LYS A 65 -8.42 -6.01 1.41
N LEU A 66 -8.31 -6.61 0.23
CA LEU A 66 -8.52 -5.93 -1.06
C LEU A 66 -9.91 -6.25 -1.62
N LYS A 67 -10.51 -5.27 -2.32
CA LYS A 67 -11.67 -5.52 -3.19
C LYS A 67 -11.36 -6.59 -4.23
N GLN A 68 -12.33 -7.46 -4.54
CA GLN A 68 -12.11 -8.64 -5.40
C GLN A 68 -11.50 -8.33 -6.78
N PRO A 69 -11.93 -7.28 -7.52
CA PRO A 69 -11.31 -6.96 -8.81
C PRO A 69 -9.85 -6.54 -8.68
N ILE A 70 -9.52 -5.78 -7.62
CA ILE A 70 -8.15 -5.34 -7.33
C ILE A 70 -7.28 -6.53 -6.94
N ARG A 71 -7.81 -7.42 -6.09
CA ARG A 71 -7.14 -8.66 -5.72
C ARG A 71 -6.79 -9.50 -6.95
N GLN A 72 -7.72 -9.70 -7.87
CA GLN A 72 -7.47 -10.48 -9.10
C GLN A 72 -6.40 -9.85 -9.99
N ALA A 73 -6.44 -8.52 -10.16
CA ALA A 73 -5.43 -7.79 -10.94
C ALA A 73 -4.03 -7.95 -10.34
N TRP A 74 -3.88 -7.78 -9.03
CA TRP A 74 -2.60 -7.96 -8.34
C TRP A 74 -2.15 -9.42 -8.32
N GLU A 75 -3.05 -10.38 -8.14
CA GLU A 75 -2.72 -11.81 -8.20
C GLU A 75 -2.13 -12.19 -9.56
N HIS A 76 -2.75 -11.70 -10.65
CA HIS A 76 -2.20 -11.89 -11.99
C HIS A 76 -0.83 -11.22 -12.14
N ALA A 77 -0.68 -9.97 -11.68
CA ALA A 77 0.57 -9.23 -11.80
C ALA A 77 1.72 -9.90 -11.02
N LEU A 78 1.46 -10.36 -9.78
CA LEU A 78 2.42 -11.09 -8.95
C LEU A 78 2.79 -12.46 -9.52
N HIS A 79 1.88 -13.10 -10.28
CA HIS A 79 2.18 -14.33 -11.00
C HIS A 79 3.09 -14.08 -12.22
N VAL A 80 2.90 -12.97 -12.94
CA VAL A 80 3.74 -12.63 -14.10
C VAL A 80 5.15 -12.19 -13.70
N TRP A 81 5.32 -11.51 -12.56
CA TRP A 81 6.64 -11.11 -12.04
C TRP A 81 7.34 -12.20 -11.22
N GLN A 82 7.14 -13.47 -11.60
CA GLN A 82 7.89 -14.58 -11.02
C GLN A 82 9.36 -14.56 -11.38
#